data_AF-A0A8C5HM52-F1
#
_entry.id   AF-A0A8C5HM52-F1
#
_cell.length_a   1.000
_cell.length_b   1.000
_cell.length_c   1.000
_cell.angle_alpha   90.00
_cell.angle_beta   90.00
_cell.angle_gamma   90.00
#
_symmetry.space_group_name_H-M   'P 1'
#
loop_
_entity.id
_entity.type
_entity.pdbx_description
1 polymer ?
#
loop_
_entity_poly.entity_id
_entity_poly.type
_entity_poly.pdbx_seq_one_letter_code
_entity_poly.pdbx_strand_id
1 'polypeptide(L)'
;MASSDASDGVKEALEGKKLKKTKHIVDESELLSVPDGWVEPAFTRDDNPRGLLEESSFATLFPKYREAYLKECWPLVERALGEGHIKASLDLIEGSMTVCTTRKTFDPYAIVRARDLIKLLARSVPFEQAVRILQDDVACDIIKVGTLVRNRERFVKRRQRLIGPKGSTLKALELLTNCYVMVQGNTVSALGPYNGLKEVRKVVMDTMKNIHPIYNIKMLMIKRELSKDPELRTQSWERFLPTFRHKNLNKRKEPKKKSVKKEYTPFPPAQPESQIDKELATGEFFLREHVKKRKKMEMIKVKQAEALTKKKEERNKAFIPPKEKPFQMKHKLSPTESKLDIQAIKDKVKKAKTKKLGAPPVNQTPPTSSTNKKKKSKNKG
;
A
#
# COMPACT_ATOMS: atom_id res chain seq x y z
N MET A 1 37.99 -54.92 -29.91
CA MET A 1 38.74 -55.86 -30.78
C MET A 1 38.53 -57.27 -30.25
N ALA A 2 38.50 -58.26 -31.16
CA ALA A 2 38.00 -59.65 -31.07
C ALA A 2 36.46 -59.74 -31.30
N SER A 3 36.01 -59.86 -32.57
CA SER A 3 35.91 -61.06 -33.45
C SER A 3 34.68 -61.92 -33.10
N SER A 4 33.56 -61.81 -33.81
CA SER A 4 33.21 -62.35 -35.14
C SER A 4 32.83 -63.84 -35.14
N ASP A 5 31.88 -64.16 -36.03
CA ASP A 5 31.39 -65.49 -36.47
C ASP A 5 30.18 -66.03 -35.69
N ALA A 6 29.11 -66.53 -36.30
CA ALA A 6 28.72 -66.67 -37.70
C ALA A 6 27.18 -66.82 -37.77
N SER A 7 26.62 -66.38 -38.89
CA SER A 7 25.25 -66.61 -39.32
C SER A 7 25.10 -68.00 -39.93
N ASP A 8 24.04 -68.73 -39.61
CA ASP A 8 23.46 -69.70 -40.54
C ASP A 8 21.98 -70.03 -40.23
N GLY A 9 21.20 -70.32 -41.27
CA GLY A 9 20.01 -71.19 -41.13
C GLY A 9 18.60 -70.59 -41.19
N VAL A 10 18.20 -70.24 -42.41
CA VAL A 10 16.86 -69.97 -42.99
C VAL A 10 15.63 -70.73 -42.42
N LYS A 11 14.60 -69.93 -42.06
CA LYS A 11 13.12 -70.00 -42.26
C LYS A 11 12.35 -71.33 -42.03
N GLU A 12 11.35 -71.25 -41.14
CA GLU A 12 10.01 -71.82 -41.38
C GLU A 12 8.91 -70.99 -40.68
N ALA A 13 7.75 -70.93 -41.32
CA ALA A 13 6.69 -69.97 -41.12
C ALA A 13 5.73 -70.33 -39.98
N LEU A 14 5.30 -69.34 -39.19
CA LEU A 14 4.04 -69.40 -38.43
C LEU A 14 3.32 -68.05 -38.51
N GLU A 15 2.07 -68.13 -38.96
CA GLU A 15 1.15 -67.03 -39.23
C GLU A 15 0.83 -66.22 -37.96
N GLY A 16 1.18 -64.92 -37.99
CA GLY A 16 0.75 -63.95 -36.99
C GLY A 16 -0.42 -63.10 -37.52
N LYS A 17 -1.60 -63.26 -36.93
CA LYS A 17 -2.77 -62.38 -37.10
C LYS A 17 -2.37 -60.90 -36.93
N LYS A 18 -2.40 -60.13 -38.01
CA LYS A 18 -2.26 -58.67 -37.99
C LYS A 18 -3.51 -58.04 -37.36
N LEU A 19 -3.48 -57.79 -36.05
CA LEU A 19 -4.33 -56.76 -35.45
C LEU A 19 -3.75 -55.39 -35.84
N LYS A 20 -4.47 -54.67 -36.71
CA LYS A 20 -4.22 -53.26 -37.01
C LYS A 20 -4.37 -52.46 -35.71
N LYS A 21 -3.28 -52.18 -35.00
CA LYS A 21 -3.22 -51.11 -34.01
C LYS A 21 -3.22 -49.79 -34.78
N THR A 22 -4.39 -49.19 -34.92
CA THR A 22 -4.54 -47.76 -35.16
C THR A 22 -3.83 -47.03 -34.04
N LYS A 23 -2.64 -46.49 -34.29
CA LYS A 23 -2.00 -45.54 -33.39
C LYS A 23 -2.83 -44.26 -33.43
N HIS A 24 -3.73 -44.08 -32.48
CA HIS A 24 -4.21 -42.76 -32.12
C HIS A 24 -2.98 -41.94 -31.69
N ILE A 25 -2.62 -40.95 -32.50
CA ILE A 25 -1.69 -39.90 -32.09
C ILE A 25 -2.50 -39.06 -31.09
N VAL A 26 -2.34 -39.35 -29.81
CA VAL A 26 -2.90 -38.53 -28.73
C VAL A 26 -1.96 -37.34 -28.57
N ASP A 27 -2.51 -36.13 -28.67
CA ASP A 27 -1.75 -34.88 -28.59
C ASP A 27 -1.05 -34.80 -27.22
N GLU A 28 0.25 -34.50 -27.17
CA GLU A 28 1.05 -34.59 -25.94
C GLU A 28 0.55 -33.60 -24.86
N SER A 29 -0.12 -32.53 -25.28
CA SER A 29 -0.83 -31.58 -24.41
C SER A 29 -2.07 -32.15 -23.73
N GLU A 30 -2.76 -33.13 -24.32
CA GLU A 30 -3.91 -33.80 -23.68
C GLU A 30 -3.48 -34.77 -22.58
N LEU A 31 -2.27 -35.35 -22.68
CA LEU A 31 -1.69 -36.22 -21.64
C LEU A 31 -1.32 -35.44 -20.36
N LEU A 32 -1.12 -34.13 -20.47
CA LEU A 32 -0.83 -33.23 -19.34
C LEU A 32 -2.10 -32.63 -18.70
N SER A 33 -3.27 -32.81 -19.33
CA SER A 33 -4.54 -32.32 -18.83
C SER A 33 -5.34 -33.47 -18.20
N VAL A 34 -5.68 -33.33 -16.93
CA VAL A 34 -6.63 -34.23 -16.27
C VAL A 34 -7.97 -34.13 -17.01
N PRO A 35 -8.55 -35.24 -17.50
CA PRO A 35 -9.83 -35.22 -18.21
C PRO A 35 -10.94 -34.58 -17.37
N ASP A 36 -11.83 -33.85 -18.04
CA ASP A 36 -12.95 -33.18 -17.37
C ASP A 36 -13.86 -34.23 -16.71
N GLY A 37 -13.97 -34.20 -15.38
CA GLY A 37 -14.72 -35.19 -14.59
C GLY A 37 -13.90 -36.35 -13.99
N TRP A 38 -12.57 -36.34 -14.11
CA TRP A 38 -11.72 -37.31 -13.39
C TRP A 38 -11.82 -37.10 -11.87
N VAL A 39 -12.16 -38.17 -11.15
CA VAL A 39 -12.19 -38.20 -9.68
C VAL A 39 -11.11 -39.17 -9.22
N GLU A 40 -10.21 -38.69 -8.37
CA GLU A 40 -9.18 -39.55 -7.79
C GLU A 40 -9.84 -40.61 -6.89
N PRO A 41 -9.46 -41.90 -7.03
CA PRO A 41 -10.02 -42.95 -6.18
C PRO A 41 -9.60 -42.74 -4.72
N ALA A 42 -10.51 -43.00 -3.79
CA ALA A 42 -10.21 -42.91 -2.37
C ALA A 42 -9.16 -43.97 -1.97
N PHE A 43 -8.17 -43.57 -1.17
CA PHE A 43 -7.15 -44.48 -0.67
C PHE A 43 -7.76 -45.40 0.38
N THR A 44 -7.74 -46.71 0.14
CA THR A 44 -8.33 -47.72 1.02
C THR A 44 -7.25 -48.45 1.83
N ARG A 45 -7.69 -49.22 2.83
CA ARG A 45 -6.78 -50.05 3.62
C ARG A 45 -6.10 -51.13 2.79
N ASP A 46 -6.73 -51.57 1.71
CA ASP A 46 -6.20 -52.61 0.83
C ASP A 46 -5.00 -52.13 0.00
N ASP A 47 -4.89 -50.81 -0.22
CA ASP A 47 -3.77 -50.18 -0.94
C ASP A 47 -2.48 -50.15 -0.11
N ASN A 48 -2.59 -50.22 1.22
CA ASN A 48 -1.43 -50.30 2.13
C ASN A 48 -1.63 -51.34 3.24
N PRO A 49 -1.50 -52.64 2.92
CA PRO A 49 -1.77 -53.72 3.87
C PRO A 49 -0.71 -53.84 4.98
N ARG A 50 0.51 -53.34 4.74
CA ARG A 50 1.63 -53.41 5.71
C ARG A 50 1.73 -52.17 6.60
N GLY A 51 0.96 -51.12 6.33
CA GLY A 51 0.97 -49.87 7.09
C GLY A 51 2.25 -49.06 6.91
N LEU A 52 2.41 -48.01 7.72
CA LEU A 52 3.60 -47.16 7.72
C LEU A 52 4.70 -47.76 8.62
N LEU A 53 5.96 -47.71 8.16
CA LEU A 53 7.12 -48.19 8.92
C LEU A 53 7.59 -47.17 9.97
N GLU A 54 7.61 -45.89 9.59
CA GLU A 54 8.12 -44.80 10.43
C GLU A 54 6.98 -44.00 11.07
N GLU A 55 7.28 -43.38 12.21
CA GLU A 55 6.35 -42.51 12.93
C GLU A 55 6.55 -41.06 12.48
N SER A 56 5.46 -40.45 11.99
CA SER A 56 5.37 -39.02 11.74
C SER A 56 4.59 -38.35 12.87
N SER A 57 5.17 -37.32 13.48
CA SER A 57 4.54 -36.54 14.53
C SER A 57 4.52 -35.05 14.17
N PHE A 58 3.37 -34.40 14.39
CA PHE A 58 3.23 -32.95 14.26
C PHE A 58 2.65 -32.35 15.53
N ALA A 59 3.20 -31.21 15.92
CA ALA A 59 2.75 -30.44 17.08
C ALA A 59 2.35 -29.02 16.67
N THR A 60 1.30 -28.49 17.29
CA THR A 60 0.92 -27.08 17.16
C THR A 60 0.56 -26.49 18.52
N LEU A 61 1.12 -25.31 18.82
CA LEU A 61 0.78 -24.54 20.00
C LEU A 61 -0.54 -23.80 19.80
N PHE A 62 -1.36 -23.72 20.85
CA PHE A 62 -2.60 -22.95 20.86
C PHE A 62 -2.58 -21.86 21.96
N PRO A 63 -3.33 -20.76 21.76
CA PRO A 63 -3.42 -19.71 22.78
C PRO A 63 -4.23 -20.18 24.00
N LYS A 64 -3.82 -19.72 25.20
CA LYS A 64 -4.47 -20.07 26.48
C LYS A 64 -5.99 -19.89 26.50
N TYR A 65 -6.53 -18.84 25.87
CA TYR A 65 -7.99 -18.62 25.83
C TYR A 65 -8.76 -19.71 25.09
N ARG A 66 -8.08 -20.54 24.28
CA ARG A 66 -8.70 -21.59 23.47
C ARG A 66 -8.81 -22.92 24.20
N GLU A 67 -8.11 -23.06 25.33
CA GLU A 67 -8.00 -24.28 26.13
C GLU A 67 -9.35 -24.87 26.54
N ALA A 68 -10.26 -24.05 27.10
CA ALA A 68 -11.56 -24.50 27.59
C ALA A 68 -12.37 -25.23 26.50
N TYR A 69 -12.43 -24.62 25.31
CA TYR A 69 -13.12 -25.24 24.18
C TYR A 69 -12.42 -26.50 23.68
N LEU A 70 -11.08 -26.48 23.59
CA LEU A 70 -10.33 -27.65 23.11
C LEU A 70 -10.55 -28.84 24.03
N LYS A 71 -10.57 -28.62 25.34
CA LYS A 71 -10.88 -29.65 26.33
C LYS A 71 -12.27 -30.26 26.14
N GLU A 72 -13.28 -29.43 25.84
CA GLU A 72 -14.66 -29.89 25.59
C GLU A 72 -14.78 -30.68 24.28
N CYS A 73 -14.16 -30.22 23.19
CA CYS A 73 -14.28 -30.86 21.88
C CYS A 73 -13.27 -31.99 21.63
N TRP A 74 -12.26 -32.17 22.50
CA TRP A 74 -11.18 -33.13 22.30
C TRP A 74 -11.64 -34.58 22.03
N PRO A 75 -12.63 -35.12 22.78
CA PRO A 75 -13.10 -36.48 22.52
C PRO A 75 -13.69 -36.67 21.11
N LEU A 76 -14.23 -35.61 20.51
CA LEU A 76 -14.73 -35.63 19.14
C LEU A 76 -13.58 -35.64 18.13
N VAL A 77 -12.49 -34.93 18.42
CA VAL A 77 -11.26 -34.92 17.60
C VAL A 77 -10.60 -36.29 17.62
N GLU A 78 -10.49 -36.93 18.79
CA GLU A 78 -9.95 -38.29 18.91
C GLU A 78 -10.77 -39.31 18.14
N ARG A 79 -12.12 -39.19 18.18
CA ARG A 79 -13.00 -40.06 17.41
C ARG A 79 -12.79 -39.90 15.90
N ALA A 80 -12.76 -38.66 15.42
CA ALA A 80 -12.60 -38.37 13.99
C ALA A 80 -11.22 -38.81 13.46
N LEU A 81 -10.14 -38.61 14.24
CA LEU A 81 -8.80 -39.07 13.86
C LEU A 81 -8.60 -40.58 14.06
N GLY A 82 -9.40 -41.19 14.94
CA GLY A 82 -9.41 -42.64 15.17
C GLY A 82 -9.81 -43.44 13.93
N GLU A 83 -10.70 -42.91 13.08
CA GLU A 83 -11.09 -43.50 11.79
C GLU A 83 -9.88 -43.66 10.85
N GLY A 84 -8.97 -42.68 10.85
CA GLY A 84 -7.70 -42.72 10.11
C GLY A 84 -6.55 -43.42 10.87
N HIS A 85 -6.82 -44.03 12.03
CA HIS A 85 -5.82 -44.62 12.92
C HIS A 85 -4.67 -43.66 13.29
N ILE A 86 -5.00 -42.39 13.52
CA ILE A 86 -4.06 -41.36 13.98
C ILE A 86 -4.27 -41.13 15.46
N LYS A 87 -3.18 -41.13 16.24
CA LYS A 87 -3.20 -40.80 17.66
C LYS A 87 -3.15 -39.29 17.82
N ALA A 88 -4.06 -38.73 18.61
CA ALA A 88 -4.04 -37.33 19.00
C ALA A 88 -3.82 -37.21 20.50
N SER A 89 -2.99 -36.25 20.93
CA SER A 89 -2.81 -35.89 22.34
C SER A 89 -2.92 -34.38 22.55
N LEU A 90 -3.56 -33.99 23.65
CA LEU A 90 -3.73 -32.61 24.09
C LEU A 90 -2.96 -32.38 25.38
N ASP A 91 -1.97 -31.49 25.32
CA ASP A 91 -1.24 -31.03 26.49
C ASP A 91 -1.73 -29.63 26.91
N LEU A 92 -2.35 -29.58 28.09
CA LEU A 92 -2.87 -28.34 28.68
C LEU A 92 -1.78 -27.55 29.44
N ILE A 93 -0.68 -28.18 29.83
CA ILE A 93 0.41 -27.54 30.57
C ILE A 93 1.26 -26.74 29.60
N GLU A 94 1.73 -27.38 28.53
CA GLU A 94 2.47 -26.71 27.46
C GLU A 94 1.56 -25.88 26.53
N GLY A 95 0.26 -26.20 26.49
CA GLY A 95 -0.68 -25.59 25.55
C GLY A 95 -0.43 -26.04 24.11
N SER A 96 -0.18 -27.33 23.92
CA SER A 96 0.17 -27.94 22.65
C SER A 96 -0.80 -29.06 22.26
N MET A 97 -1.09 -29.17 20.96
CA MET A 97 -1.81 -30.31 20.38
C MET A 97 -0.84 -31.08 19.51
N THR A 98 -0.81 -32.40 19.69
CA THR A 98 0.09 -33.30 18.98
C THR A 98 -0.72 -34.37 18.25
N VAL A 99 -0.31 -34.70 17.03
CA VAL A 99 -0.86 -35.80 16.23
C VAL A 99 0.28 -36.68 15.77
N CYS A 100 0.13 -38.00 15.92
CA CYS A 100 1.13 -39.00 15.56
C CYS A 100 0.50 -40.11 14.71
N THR A 101 1.22 -40.57 13.70
CA THR A 101 0.84 -41.80 12.98
C THR A 101 1.04 -43.02 13.88
N THR A 102 0.28 -44.08 13.61
CA THR A 102 0.44 -45.37 14.28
C THR A 102 0.83 -46.44 13.26
N ARG A 103 1.26 -47.62 13.73
CA ARG A 103 1.54 -48.77 12.86
C ARG A 103 0.31 -49.26 12.07
N LYS A 104 -0.90 -48.82 12.46
CA LYS A 104 -2.17 -49.17 11.82
C LYS A 104 -2.63 -48.13 10.80
N THR A 105 -1.95 -46.99 10.71
CA THR A 105 -2.27 -45.95 9.73
C THR A 105 -1.97 -46.50 8.33
N PHE A 106 -3.00 -46.54 7.49
CA PHE A 106 -2.90 -47.04 6.12
C PHE A 106 -2.60 -45.88 5.14
N ASP A 107 -3.33 -44.76 5.28
CA ASP A 107 -3.17 -43.58 4.42
C ASP A 107 -1.95 -42.72 4.84
N PRO A 108 -0.93 -42.59 3.97
CA PRO A 108 0.24 -41.75 4.25
C PRO A 108 -0.08 -40.25 4.34
N TYR A 109 -1.13 -39.78 3.67
CA TYR A 109 -1.48 -38.35 3.64
C TYR A 109 -2.43 -37.93 4.79
N ALA A 110 -3.08 -38.88 5.46
CA ALA A 110 -3.96 -38.61 6.60
C ALA A 110 -3.29 -37.78 7.71
N ILE A 111 -1.98 -37.97 7.95
CA ILE A 111 -1.24 -37.19 8.94
C ILE A 111 -1.12 -35.70 8.59
N VAL A 112 -1.05 -35.39 7.29
CA VAL A 112 -1.01 -34.01 6.78
C VAL A 112 -2.35 -33.33 7.00
N ARG A 113 -3.46 -34.05 6.77
CA ARG A 113 -4.83 -33.59 7.07
C ARG A 113 -5.04 -33.39 8.57
N ALA A 114 -4.56 -34.31 9.40
CA ALA A 114 -4.60 -34.19 10.87
C ALA A 114 -3.79 -33.00 11.40
N ARG A 115 -2.60 -32.76 10.84
CA ARG A 115 -1.78 -31.56 11.13
C ARG A 115 -2.55 -30.28 10.81
N ASP A 116 -3.27 -30.25 9.69
CA ASP A 116 -4.00 -29.06 9.28
C ASP A 116 -5.29 -28.86 10.10
N LEU A 117 -5.92 -29.94 10.56
CA LEU A 117 -7.00 -29.91 11.56
C LEU A 117 -6.56 -29.22 12.86
N ILE A 118 -5.45 -29.66 13.47
CA ILE A 118 -4.97 -29.05 14.73
C ILE A 118 -4.54 -27.59 14.54
N LYS A 119 -3.97 -27.22 13.38
CA LYS A 119 -3.69 -25.82 13.04
C LYS A 119 -4.97 -24.97 12.97
N LEU A 120 -6.05 -25.50 12.37
CA LEU A 120 -7.33 -24.79 12.29
C LEU A 120 -7.96 -24.59 13.66
N LEU A 121 -7.94 -25.62 14.51
CA LEU A 121 -8.41 -25.55 15.90
C LEU A 121 -7.63 -24.50 16.71
N ALA A 122 -6.31 -24.43 16.53
CA ALA A 122 -5.45 -23.40 17.14
C ALA A 122 -5.80 -21.98 16.65
N ARG A 123 -6.35 -21.84 15.43
CA ARG A 123 -6.86 -20.56 14.88
C ARG A 123 -8.34 -20.34 15.12
N SER A 124 -8.87 -20.95 16.18
CA SER A 124 -10.24 -20.82 16.68
C SER A 124 -11.34 -21.11 15.67
N VAL A 125 -11.07 -21.97 14.69
CA VAL A 125 -12.14 -22.56 13.89
C VAL A 125 -12.92 -23.56 14.76
N PRO A 126 -14.27 -23.56 14.72
CA PRO A 126 -15.07 -24.56 15.41
C PRO A 126 -14.82 -25.97 14.87
N PHE A 127 -14.90 -26.99 15.73
CA PHE A 127 -14.69 -28.39 15.38
C PHE A 127 -15.59 -28.87 14.24
N GLU A 128 -16.89 -28.56 14.30
CA GLU A 128 -17.89 -28.94 13.28
C GLU A 128 -17.47 -28.54 11.87
N GLN A 129 -16.80 -27.40 11.77
CA GLN A 129 -16.32 -26.89 10.49
C GLN A 129 -14.93 -27.43 10.17
N ALA A 130 -14.05 -27.53 11.17
CA ALA A 130 -12.68 -27.98 11.00
C ALA A 130 -12.58 -29.46 10.55
N VAL A 131 -13.47 -30.34 11.02
CA VAL A 131 -13.46 -31.78 10.68
C VAL A 131 -13.58 -32.06 9.18
N ARG A 132 -14.16 -31.12 8.42
CA ARG A 132 -14.27 -31.21 6.95
C ARG A 132 -12.92 -31.29 6.24
N ILE A 133 -11.81 -30.90 6.88
CA ILE A 133 -10.45 -31.03 6.32
C ILE A 133 -9.98 -32.49 6.18
N LEU A 134 -10.67 -33.44 6.84
CA LEU A 134 -10.41 -34.87 6.69
C LEU A 134 -11.00 -35.46 5.40
N GLN A 135 -11.70 -34.64 4.60
CA GLN A 135 -12.19 -35.01 3.27
C GLN A 135 -11.17 -34.57 2.21
N ASP A 136 -11.00 -35.34 1.14
CA ASP A 136 -9.96 -35.09 0.13
C ASP A 136 -10.20 -33.82 -0.70
N ASP A 137 -11.46 -33.47 -0.97
CA ASP A 137 -11.83 -32.29 -1.77
C ASP A 137 -11.65 -30.94 -1.03
N VAL A 138 -11.37 -31.00 0.27
CA VAL A 138 -11.33 -29.83 1.14
C VAL A 138 -9.89 -29.57 1.58
N ALA A 139 -9.41 -28.37 1.33
CA ALA A 139 -8.12 -27.90 1.80
C ALA A 139 -8.29 -26.73 2.77
N CYS A 140 -7.20 -26.39 3.47
CA CYS A 140 -7.15 -25.23 4.34
C CYS A 140 -6.09 -24.21 3.88
N ASP A 141 -6.34 -22.94 4.17
CA ASP A 141 -5.39 -21.86 3.92
C ASP A 141 -5.36 -20.88 5.10
N ILE A 142 -4.18 -20.69 5.70
CA ILE A 142 -3.95 -19.73 6.79
C ILE A 142 -3.18 -18.53 6.24
N ILE A 143 -3.91 -17.44 5.96
CA ILE A 143 -3.37 -16.23 5.34
C ILE A 143 -2.88 -15.29 6.45
N LYS A 144 -1.57 -15.02 6.47
CA LYS A 144 -0.97 -14.05 7.39
C LYS A 144 -1.16 -12.62 6.89
N VAL A 145 -1.94 -11.82 7.62
CA VAL A 145 -2.25 -10.43 7.25
C VAL A 145 -1.57 -9.38 8.14
N GLY A 146 -1.04 -9.77 9.30
CA GLY A 146 -0.48 -8.83 10.29
C GLY A 146 0.68 -7.98 9.80
N THR A 147 1.49 -8.45 8.86
CA THR A 147 2.66 -7.72 8.33
C THR A 147 2.33 -6.81 7.14
N LEU A 148 1.11 -6.88 6.59
CA LEU A 148 0.74 -6.16 5.38
C LEU A 148 0.51 -4.66 5.61
N VAL A 149 0.24 -4.25 6.84
CA VAL A 149 -0.11 -2.87 7.17
C VAL A 149 0.70 -2.40 8.38
N ARG A 150 1.50 -1.34 8.20
CA ARG A 150 2.38 -0.78 9.25
C ARG A 150 1.64 -0.22 10.46
N ASN A 151 0.52 0.49 10.22
CA ASN A 151 -0.22 1.17 11.29
C ASN A 151 -1.33 0.27 11.85
N ARG A 152 -1.33 0.05 13.16
CA ARG A 152 -2.30 -0.81 13.85
C ARG A 152 -3.75 -0.37 13.63
N GLU A 153 -4.05 0.92 13.72
CA GLU A 153 -5.42 1.43 13.48
C GLU A 153 -5.90 1.14 12.06
N ARG A 154 -5.02 1.32 11.07
CA ARG A 154 -5.33 1.05 9.66
C ARG A 154 -5.56 -0.43 9.44
N PHE A 155 -4.77 -1.29 10.09
CA PHE A 155 -4.94 -2.73 10.07
C PHE A 155 -6.30 -3.13 10.63
N VAL A 156 -6.69 -2.64 11.80
CA VAL A 156 -8.00 -2.93 12.42
C VAL A 156 -9.15 -2.46 11.51
N LYS A 157 -9.08 -1.26 10.93
CA LYS A 157 -10.09 -0.75 9.99
C LYS A 157 -10.19 -1.61 8.72
N ARG A 158 -9.06 -2.07 8.15
CA ARG A 158 -9.07 -2.95 6.95
C ARG A 158 -9.54 -4.37 7.27
N ARG A 159 -9.17 -4.91 8.43
CA ARG A 159 -9.67 -6.21 8.91
C ARG A 159 -11.18 -6.17 9.15
N GLN A 160 -11.68 -5.11 9.81
CA GLN A 160 -13.12 -4.92 10.02
C GLN A 160 -13.87 -4.77 8.69
N ARG A 161 -13.27 -4.09 7.71
CA ARG A 161 -13.82 -3.99 6.35
C ARG A 161 -13.96 -5.34 5.66
N LEU A 162 -13.06 -6.29 5.90
CA LEU A 162 -13.16 -7.65 5.36
C LEU A 162 -14.36 -8.41 5.94
N ILE A 163 -14.63 -8.24 7.24
CA ILE A 163 -15.81 -8.82 7.91
C ILE A 163 -17.10 -8.15 7.38
N GLY A 164 -17.06 -6.83 7.26
CA GLY A 164 -18.20 -6.01 6.85
C GLY A 164 -19.18 -5.73 7.99
N PRO A 165 -20.21 -4.90 7.75
CA PRO A 165 -21.26 -4.65 8.72
C PRO A 165 -22.05 -5.94 8.97
N LYS A 166 -22.23 -6.32 10.24
CA LYS A 166 -22.91 -7.56 10.66
C LYS A 166 -22.36 -8.84 10.01
N GLY A 167 -21.11 -8.86 9.54
CA GLY A 167 -20.53 -10.02 8.86
C GLY A 167 -21.02 -10.26 7.43
N SER A 168 -21.79 -9.33 6.84
CA SER A 168 -22.38 -9.48 5.50
C SER A 168 -21.36 -9.73 4.39
N THR A 169 -20.22 -9.03 4.42
CA THR A 169 -19.16 -9.16 3.40
C THR A 169 -18.48 -10.52 3.50
N LEU A 170 -18.22 -10.99 4.72
CA LEU A 170 -17.67 -12.31 4.96
C LEU A 170 -18.65 -13.40 4.53
N LYS A 171 -19.93 -13.30 4.90
CA LYS A 171 -20.94 -14.28 4.49
C LYS A 171 -21.12 -14.35 2.96
N ALA A 172 -21.11 -13.20 2.28
CA ALA A 172 -21.14 -13.16 0.83
C ALA A 172 -19.91 -13.84 0.20
N LEU A 173 -18.72 -13.64 0.79
CA LEU A 173 -17.50 -14.31 0.32
C LEU A 173 -17.58 -15.82 0.50
N GLU A 174 -18.12 -16.30 1.62
CA GLU A 174 -18.33 -17.73 1.88
C GLU A 174 -19.27 -18.37 0.85
N LEU A 175 -20.41 -17.74 0.57
CA LEU A 175 -21.41 -18.25 -0.37
C LEU A 175 -20.91 -18.27 -1.83
N LEU A 176 -20.06 -17.30 -2.20
CA LEU A 176 -19.52 -17.22 -3.55
C LEU A 176 -18.42 -18.24 -3.80
N THR A 177 -17.56 -18.47 -2.81
CA THR A 177 -16.36 -19.33 -2.93
C THR A 177 -16.59 -20.76 -2.42
N ASN A 178 -17.73 -21.04 -1.80
CA ASN A 178 -18.03 -22.29 -1.07
C ASN A 178 -16.99 -22.60 0.02
N CYS A 179 -16.29 -21.58 0.51
CA CYS A 179 -15.33 -21.69 1.60
C CYS A 179 -15.97 -21.21 2.90
N TYR A 180 -15.48 -21.72 4.02
CA TYR A 180 -15.65 -21.10 5.33
C TYR A 180 -14.47 -20.20 5.64
N VAL A 181 -14.73 -18.99 6.13
CA VAL A 181 -13.68 -17.99 6.37
C VAL A 181 -13.77 -17.45 7.78
N MET A 182 -12.73 -17.66 8.59
CA MET A 182 -12.60 -17.14 9.94
C MET A 182 -11.54 -16.05 10.00
N VAL A 183 -11.95 -14.83 10.34
CA VAL A 183 -11.05 -13.68 10.48
C VAL A 183 -10.73 -13.48 11.96
N GLN A 184 -9.52 -13.84 12.39
CA GLN A 184 -9.11 -13.71 13.79
C GLN A 184 -7.70 -13.14 13.94
N GLY A 185 -7.58 -12.11 14.80
CA GLY A 185 -6.28 -11.54 15.14
C GLY A 185 -5.52 -11.02 13.91
N ASN A 186 -4.38 -11.63 13.64
CA ASN A 186 -3.45 -11.25 12.57
C ASN A 186 -3.50 -12.21 11.37
N THR A 187 -4.41 -13.16 11.37
CA THR A 187 -4.56 -14.16 10.30
C THR A 187 -6.01 -14.32 9.87
N VAL A 188 -6.19 -14.78 8.64
CA VAL A 188 -7.49 -15.19 8.10
C VAL A 188 -7.36 -16.65 7.74
N SER A 189 -8.15 -17.50 8.40
CA SER A 189 -8.20 -18.93 8.10
C SER A 189 -9.34 -19.18 7.12
N ALA A 190 -9.08 -19.93 6.06
CA ALA A 190 -10.08 -20.34 5.09
C ALA A 190 -10.07 -21.87 4.94
N LEU A 191 -11.24 -22.46 4.71
CA LEU A 191 -11.44 -23.89 4.52
C LEU A 191 -12.39 -24.11 3.36
N GLY A 192 -12.05 -24.97 2.39
CA GLY A 192 -12.91 -25.29 1.27
C GLY A 192 -12.14 -25.79 0.05
N PRO A 193 -12.76 -25.78 -1.15
CA PRO A 193 -12.13 -26.27 -2.37
C PRO A 193 -10.98 -25.36 -2.81
N TYR A 194 -9.98 -25.93 -3.48
CA TYR A 194 -8.77 -25.22 -3.93
C TYR A 194 -9.05 -23.95 -4.75
N ASN A 195 -10.03 -24.02 -5.67
CA ASN A 195 -10.44 -22.86 -6.48
C ASN A 195 -10.97 -21.72 -5.61
N GLY A 196 -11.83 -22.03 -4.64
CA GLY A 196 -12.36 -21.07 -3.69
C GLY A 196 -11.28 -20.46 -2.80
N LEU A 197 -10.33 -21.27 -2.30
CA LEU A 197 -9.22 -20.79 -1.47
C LEU A 197 -8.33 -19.79 -2.22
N LYS A 198 -8.05 -20.03 -3.51
CA LYS A 198 -7.29 -19.10 -4.36
C LYS A 198 -7.98 -17.74 -4.49
N GLU A 199 -9.31 -17.76 -4.66
CA GLU A 199 -10.13 -16.55 -4.71
C GLU A 199 -10.17 -15.81 -3.38
N VAL A 200 -10.42 -16.51 -2.27
CA VAL A 200 -10.40 -15.94 -0.91
C VAL A 200 -9.04 -15.31 -0.63
N ARG A 201 -7.93 -16.00 -0.92
CA ARG A 201 -6.58 -15.46 -0.74
C ARG A 201 -6.38 -14.17 -1.52
N LYS A 202 -6.82 -14.12 -2.78
CA LYS A 202 -6.76 -12.90 -3.59
C LYS A 202 -7.56 -11.76 -2.94
N VAL A 203 -8.81 -12.04 -2.53
CA VAL A 203 -9.70 -11.03 -1.90
C VAL A 203 -9.11 -10.47 -0.62
N VAL A 204 -8.56 -11.34 0.25
CA VAL A 204 -7.95 -10.95 1.52
C VAL A 204 -6.71 -10.08 1.29
N MET A 205 -5.82 -10.50 0.39
CA MET A 205 -4.59 -9.77 0.07
C MET A 205 -4.89 -8.40 -0.53
N ASP A 206 -5.84 -8.30 -1.45
CA ASP A 206 -6.25 -7.04 -2.08
C ASP A 206 -6.92 -6.09 -1.08
N THR A 207 -7.72 -6.63 -0.16
CA THR A 207 -8.35 -5.86 0.93
C THR A 207 -7.30 -5.21 1.82
N MET A 208 -6.23 -5.94 2.13
CA MET A 208 -5.10 -5.43 2.89
C MET A 208 -4.26 -4.42 2.09
N LYS A 209 -4.25 -4.50 0.75
CA LYS A 209 -3.64 -3.52 -0.19
C LYS A 209 -4.51 -2.29 -0.48
N ASN A 210 -5.55 -2.02 0.33
CA ASN A 210 -6.45 -0.87 0.23
C ASN A 210 -7.54 -0.95 -0.85
N ILE A 211 -7.72 -2.08 -1.52
CA ILE A 211 -8.86 -2.30 -2.41
C ILE A 211 -10.07 -2.68 -1.53
N HIS A 212 -11.28 -2.28 -1.88
CA HIS A 212 -12.46 -2.66 -1.09
C HIS A 212 -12.94 -4.07 -1.47
N PRO A 213 -13.24 -4.99 -0.52
CA PRO A 213 -13.63 -6.36 -0.82
C PRO A 213 -14.88 -6.47 -1.69
N ILE A 214 -15.80 -5.50 -1.59
CA ILE A 214 -17.00 -5.40 -2.46
C ILE A 214 -16.67 -5.45 -3.96
N TYR A 215 -15.54 -4.86 -4.40
CA TYR A 215 -15.16 -4.94 -5.82
C TYR A 215 -14.84 -6.37 -6.24
N ASN A 216 -14.11 -7.11 -5.39
CA ASN A 216 -13.79 -8.50 -5.63
C ASN A 216 -15.03 -9.38 -5.51
N ILE A 217 -15.93 -9.12 -4.57
CA ILE A 217 -17.23 -9.82 -4.47
C ILE A 217 -18.05 -9.61 -5.74
N LYS A 218 -18.18 -8.37 -6.24
CA LYS A 218 -18.86 -8.09 -7.50
C LYS A 218 -18.20 -8.81 -8.68
N MET A 219 -16.87 -8.85 -8.71
CA MET A 219 -16.11 -9.59 -9.72
C MET A 219 -16.42 -11.09 -9.66
N LEU A 220 -16.47 -11.68 -8.47
CA LEU A 220 -16.82 -13.09 -8.26
C LEU A 220 -18.27 -13.40 -8.67
N MET A 221 -19.21 -12.50 -8.36
CA MET A 221 -20.60 -12.63 -8.82
C MET A 221 -20.67 -12.67 -10.35
N ILE A 222 -20.00 -11.73 -11.03
CA ILE A 222 -19.96 -11.67 -12.49
C ILE A 222 -19.30 -12.94 -13.06
N LYS A 223 -18.17 -13.37 -12.51
CA LYS A 223 -17.51 -14.62 -12.95
C LYS A 223 -18.40 -15.85 -12.79
N ARG A 224 -19.16 -15.93 -11.69
CA ARG A 224 -20.07 -17.06 -11.45
C ARG A 224 -21.21 -17.09 -12.45
N GLU A 225 -21.75 -15.94 -12.84
CA GLU A 225 -22.76 -15.86 -13.91
C GLU A 225 -22.16 -16.19 -15.28
N LEU A 226 -21.01 -15.60 -15.64
CA LEU A 226 -20.33 -15.88 -16.92
C LEU A 226 -19.90 -17.35 -17.07
N SER A 227 -19.60 -18.04 -15.95
CA SER A 227 -19.26 -19.46 -15.94
C SER A 227 -20.46 -20.37 -16.21
N LYS A 228 -21.70 -19.90 -16.00
CA LYS A 228 -22.89 -20.68 -16.35
C LYS A 228 -23.09 -20.75 -17.86
N ASP A 229 -22.71 -19.70 -18.59
CA ASP A 229 -22.88 -19.59 -20.04
C ASP A 229 -21.83 -20.46 -20.79
N PRO A 230 -22.23 -21.50 -21.54
CA PRO A 230 -21.28 -22.42 -22.18
C PRO A 230 -20.38 -21.75 -23.23
N GLU A 231 -20.91 -20.79 -24.00
CA GLU A 231 -20.19 -20.12 -25.09
C GLU A 231 -19.08 -19.18 -24.59
N LEU A 232 -19.25 -18.60 -23.41
CA LEU A 232 -18.29 -17.66 -22.83
C LEU A 232 -17.20 -18.36 -22.03
N ARG A 233 -17.35 -19.64 -21.66
CA ARG A 233 -16.35 -20.38 -20.86
C ARG A 233 -14.96 -20.43 -21.49
N THR A 234 -14.90 -20.54 -22.81
CA THR A 234 -13.64 -20.64 -23.57
C THR A 234 -13.03 -19.27 -23.88
N GLN A 235 -13.77 -18.18 -23.69
CA GLN A 235 -13.33 -16.82 -24.02
C GLN A 235 -12.76 -16.08 -22.80
N SER A 236 -11.90 -15.09 -23.05
CA SER A 236 -11.39 -14.21 -21.99
C SER A 236 -12.48 -13.28 -21.45
N TRP A 237 -12.67 -13.28 -20.12
CA TRP A 237 -13.69 -12.48 -19.45
C TRP A 237 -13.28 -11.04 -19.10
N GLU A 238 -12.06 -10.61 -19.41
CA GLU A 238 -11.52 -9.32 -18.97
C GLU A 238 -12.40 -8.11 -19.36
N ARG A 239 -13.08 -8.18 -20.50
CA ARG A 239 -14.01 -7.14 -20.97
C ARG A 239 -15.19 -6.92 -20.01
N PHE A 240 -15.66 -7.97 -19.35
CA PHE A 240 -16.84 -7.93 -18.47
C PHE A 240 -16.46 -7.65 -17.01
N LEU A 241 -15.19 -7.85 -16.65
CA LEU A 241 -14.73 -7.68 -15.27
C LEU A 241 -14.49 -6.20 -14.95
N PRO A 242 -15.10 -5.66 -13.89
CA PRO A 242 -14.85 -4.28 -13.47
C PRO A 242 -13.40 -4.10 -13.02
N THR A 243 -12.59 -3.37 -13.80
CA THR A 243 -11.22 -3.03 -13.39
C THR A 243 -11.23 -1.84 -12.44
N PHE A 244 -10.69 -2.01 -11.24
CA PHE A 244 -10.43 -0.89 -10.35
C PHE A 244 -9.19 -0.12 -10.86
N ARG A 245 -9.42 1.00 -11.55
CA ARG A 245 -8.33 1.92 -11.90
C ARG A 245 -8.06 2.82 -10.71
N HIS A 246 -6.85 2.76 -10.16
CA HIS A 246 -6.43 3.74 -9.16
C HIS A 246 -6.45 5.11 -9.83
N LYS A 247 -7.40 5.97 -9.46
CA LYS A 247 -7.44 7.37 -9.89
C LYS A 247 -6.30 8.11 -9.18
N ASN A 248 -5.08 7.89 -9.65
CA ASN A 248 -3.95 8.75 -9.38
C ASN A 248 -4.25 10.08 -10.08
N LEU A 249 -4.95 11.00 -9.40
CA LEU A 249 -5.02 12.41 -9.79
C LEU A 249 -3.62 13.03 -9.58
N ASN A 250 -2.60 12.46 -10.22
CA ASN A 250 -1.17 12.73 -9.99
C ASN A 250 -0.70 13.96 -10.76
N LYS A 251 -1.51 15.00 -10.75
CA LYS A 251 -1.07 16.35 -11.07
C LYS A 251 -1.56 17.30 -9.99
N ARG A 252 -1.25 16.98 -8.73
CA ARG A 252 -1.19 18.04 -7.73
C ARG A 252 -0.09 18.99 -8.20
N LYS A 253 -0.48 20.16 -8.73
CA LYS A 253 0.48 21.22 -9.07
C LYS A 253 1.32 21.47 -7.82
N GLU A 254 2.62 21.37 -7.97
CA GLU A 254 3.53 21.62 -6.86
C GLU A 254 3.28 23.04 -6.35
N PRO A 255 3.18 23.25 -5.03
CA PRO A 255 3.04 24.60 -4.50
C PRO A 255 4.24 25.43 -4.94
N LYS A 256 4.00 26.62 -5.49
CA LYS A 256 5.06 27.54 -5.96
C LYS A 256 6.10 27.86 -4.88
N LYS A 257 5.74 27.68 -3.61
CA LYS A 257 6.62 27.81 -2.44
C LYS A 257 6.76 26.45 -1.77
N LYS A 258 7.80 25.69 -2.13
CA LYS A 258 8.24 24.53 -1.34
C LYS A 258 9.20 25.05 -0.28
N SER A 259 8.83 24.93 0.99
CA SER A 259 9.80 25.12 2.08
C SER A 259 10.83 24.00 1.99
N VAL A 260 12.10 24.37 1.81
CA VAL A 260 13.21 23.41 1.91
C VAL A 260 13.26 22.92 3.36
N LYS A 261 13.31 21.60 3.57
CA LYS A 261 13.47 21.04 4.92
C LYS A 261 14.84 21.48 5.45
N LYS A 262 14.88 22.04 6.66
CA LYS A 262 16.14 22.36 7.34
C LYS A 262 16.94 21.08 7.56
N GLU A 263 18.26 21.16 7.43
CA GLU A 263 19.16 20.04 7.73
C GLU A 263 18.97 19.58 9.18
N TYR A 264 19.06 18.27 9.39
CA TYR A 264 18.90 17.69 10.71
C TYR A 264 20.14 18.03 11.56
N THR A 265 19.94 18.90 12.55
CA THR A 265 20.90 19.13 13.62
C THR A 265 20.47 18.31 14.84
N PRO A 266 21.36 17.50 15.44
CA PRO A 266 21.04 16.76 16.67
C PRO A 266 20.92 17.69 17.88
N PHE A 267 21.45 18.92 17.78
CA PHE A 267 21.36 19.91 18.83
C PHE A 267 20.06 20.71 18.70
N PRO A 268 19.28 20.84 19.81
CA PRO A 268 18.12 21.71 19.81
C PRO A 268 18.56 23.16 19.61
N PRO A 269 17.74 24.00 18.96
CA PRO A 269 18.00 25.44 18.93
C PRO A 269 17.97 26.01 20.35
N ALA A 270 18.74 27.07 20.60
CA ALA A 270 18.70 27.77 21.88
C ALA A 270 17.26 28.21 22.20
N GLN A 271 16.87 28.04 23.47
CA GLN A 271 15.58 28.54 23.93
C GLN A 271 15.54 30.06 23.77
N PRO A 272 14.40 30.64 23.36
CA PRO A 272 14.29 32.09 23.30
C PRO A 272 14.43 32.65 24.73
N GLU A 273 15.37 33.57 24.90
CA GLU A 273 15.60 34.24 26.19
C GLU A 273 14.32 34.89 26.71
N SER A 274 14.05 34.72 28.00
CA SER A 274 12.93 35.40 28.65
C SER A 274 13.16 36.91 28.65
N GLN A 275 12.10 37.69 28.88
CA GLN A 275 12.27 39.13 29.02
C GLN A 275 13.22 39.48 30.17
N ILE A 276 13.17 38.71 31.27
CA ILE A 276 14.07 38.88 32.41
C ILE A 276 15.53 38.60 32.00
N ASP A 277 15.77 37.51 31.26
CA ASP A 277 17.12 37.17 30.80
C ASP A 277 17.67 38.21 29.82
N LYS A 278 16.83 38.74 28.93
CA LYS A 278 17.21 39.85 28.04
C LYS A 278 17.57 41.10 28.83
N GLU A 279 16.78 41.44 29.85
CA GLU A 279 17.03 42.59 30.71
C GLU A 279 18.27 42.39 31.60
N LEU A 280 18.56 41.16 32.03
CA LEU A 280 19.77 40.79 32.76
C LEU A 280 21.00 40.90 31.84
N ALA A 281 20.91 40.39 30.61
CA ALA A 281 21.97 40.44 29.61
C ALA A 281 22.29 41.88 29.14
N THR A 282 21.28 42.75 29.00
CA THR A 282 21.48 44.17 28.68
C THR A 282 21.91 45.00 29.90
N GLY A 283 21.86 44.44 31.11
CA GLY A 283 22.12 45.14 32.36
C GLY A 283 21.02 46.15 32.74
N GLU A 284 19.95 46.23 31.95
CA GLU A 284 18.80 47.11 32.24
C GLU A 284 18.03 46.62 33.47
N PHE A 285 18.05 45.33 33.76
CA PHE A 285 17.37 44.77 34.93
C PHE A 285 17.82 45.44 36.24
N PHE A 286 19.12 45.73 36.37
CA PHE A 286 19.71 46.32 37.58
C PHE A 286 19.49 47.85 37.69
N LEU A 287 19.08 48.52 36.62
CA LEU A 287 18.85 49.97 36.64
C LEU A 287 17.51 50.30 37.31
N ARG A 288 17.55 51.20 38.30
CA ARG A 288 16.33 51.76 38.92
C ARG A 288 15.51 52.52 37.86
N GLU A 289 14.17 52.52 38.00
CA GLU A 289 13.28 53.12 37.00
C GLU A 289 13.58 54.57 36.66
N HIS A 290 14.00 55.38 37.65
CA HIS A 290 14.33 56.79 37.42
C HIS A 290 15.56 56.96 36.50
N VAL A 291 16.53 56.03 36.57
CA VAL A 291 17.71 56.02 35.71
C VAL A 291 17.33 55.58 34.30
N LYS A 292 16.45 54.56 34.18
CA LYS A 292 15.87 54.13 32.89
C LYS A 292 15.15 55.29 32.19
N LYS A 293 14.32 56.05 32.92
CA LYS A 293 13.60 57.23 32.40
C LYS A 293 14.56 58.32 31.93
N ARG A 294 15.63 58.61 32.68
CA ARG A 294 16.64 59.61 32.30
C ARG A 294 17.36 59.23 31.00
N LYS A 295 17.86 58.00 30.91
CA LYS A 295 18.50 57.47 29.69
C LYS A 295 17.55 57.50 28.48
N LYS A 296 16.27 57.18 28.68
CA LYS A 296 15.26 57.27 27.62
C LYS A 296 15.05 58.70 27.10
N MET A 297 14.99 59.67 28.00
CA MET A 297 14.86 61.09 27.63
C MET A 297 16.09 61.61 26.90
N GLU A 298 17.28 61.18 27.32
CA GLU A 298 18.55 61.51 26.67
C GLU A 298 18.62 60.94 25.25
N MET A 299 18.24 59.67 25.06
CA MET A 299 18.10 59.07 23.73
C MET A 299 17.12 59.82 22.82
N ILE A 300 16.00 60.29 23.37
CA ILE A 300 15.03 61.10 22.61
C ILE A 300 15.66 62.44 22.19
N LYS A 301 16.38 63.12 23.09
CA LYS A 301 17.07 64.39 22.79
C LYS A 301 18.12 64.22 21.70
N VAL A 302 18.93 63.16 21.78
CA VAL A 302 19.93 62.84 20.75
C VAL A 302 19.26 62.60 19.40
N LYS A 303 18.18 61.78 19.36
CA LYS A 303 17.43 61.53 18.12
C LYS A 303 16.79 62.80 17.54
N GLN A 304 16.30 63.70 18.40
CA GLN A 304 15.78 65.00 17.98
C GLN A 304 16.89 65.89 17.40
N ALA A 305 18.06 65.92 18.02
CA ALA A 305 19.22 66.65 17.51
C ALA A 305 19.65 66.12 16.14
N GLU A 306 19.74 64.80 15.96
CA GLU A 306 20.05 64.18 14.67
C GLU A 306 18.98 64.45 13.59
N ALA A 307 17.70 64.47 13.96
CA ALA A 307 16.65 64.81 13.01
C ALA A 307 16.75 66.28 12.59
N LEU A 308 17.11 67.18 13.53
CA LEU A 308 17.35 68.58 13.23
C LEU A 308 18.59 68.79 12.35
N THR A 309 19.68 68.04 12.57
CA THR A 309 20.85 68.11 11.69
C THR A 309 20.52 67.58 10.30
N LYS A 310 19.87 66.43 10.17
CA LYS A 310 19.41 65.91 8.87
C LYS A 310 18.49 66.88 8.14
N LYS A 311 17.54 67.50 8.86
CA LYS A 311 16.63 68.52 8.28
C LYS A 311 17.38 69.78 7.85
N LYS A 312 18.40 70.20 8.61
CA LYS A 312 19.30 71.30 8.20
C LYS A 312 20.13 70.93 6.98
N GLU A 313 20.66 69.71 6.91
CA GLU A 313 21.40 69.20 5.74
C GLU A 313 20.52 69.13 4.49
N GLU A 314 19.29 68.63 4.61
CA GLU A 314 18.29 68.61 3.52
C GLU A 314 17.93 70.04 3.08
N ARG A 315 17.72 70.96 4.02
CA ARG A 315 17.46 72.38 3.71
C ARG A 315 18.66 73.02 3.01
N ASN A 316 19.88 72.76 3.47
CA ASN A 316 21.10 73.29 2.87
C ASN A 316 21.35 72.70 1.47
N LYS A 317 21.04 71.41 1.25
CA LYS A 317 21.06 70.78 -0.08
C LYS A 317 20.10 71.44 -1.05
N ALA A 318 18.92 71.89 -0.59
CA ALA A 318 17.97 72.62 -1.42
C ALA A 318 18.43 74.06 -1.75
N PHE A 319 19.32 74.64 -0.95
CA PHE A 319 19.87 75.99 -1.14
C PHE A 319 21.14 76.04 -2.00
N ILE A 320 21.76 74.89 -2.28
CA ILE A 320 22.85 74.79 -3.24
C ILE A 320 22.20 74.63 -4.61
N PRO A 321 22.35 75.59 -5.55
CA PRO A 321 21.84 75.44 -6.90
C PRO A 321 22.40 74.14 -7.49
N PRO A 322 21.56 73.29 -8.10
CA PRO A 322 22.06 72.15 -8.86
C PRO A 322 23.11 72.67 -9.84
N LYS A 323 24.31 72.08 -9.85
CA LYS A 323 25.36 72.51 -10.79
C LYS A 323 24.84 72.31 -12.22
N GLU A 324 24.45 73.41 -12.86
CA GLU A 324 24.06 73.43 -14.26
C GLU A 324 25.28 73.12 -15.12
N LYS A 325 25.13 72.22 -16.09
CA LYS A 325 26.16 72.02 -17.11
C LYS A 325 26.21 73.28 -17.97
N PRO A 326 27.39 73.86 -18.28
CA PRO A 326 27.47 75.13 -18.99
C PRO A 326 26.77 75.05 -20.35
N PHE A 327 25.86 75.98 -20.59
CA PHE A 327 25.11 76.17 -21.83
C PHE A 327 26.03 76.79 -22.90
N GLN A 328 26.40 76.02 -23.91
CA GLN A 328 27.13 76.55 -25.08
C GLN A 328 26.18 77.31 -26.00
N MET A 329 26.36 78.64 -26.08
CA MET A 329 25.70 79.52 -27.05
C MET A 329 26.15 79.17 -28.48
N LYS A 330 25.20 78.87 -29.38
CA LYS A 330 25.49 78.72 -30.81
C LYS A 330 25.39 80.07 -31.51
N HIS A 331 26.53 80.72 -31.74
CA HIS A 331 26.66 81.74 -32.78
C HIS A 331 26.65 81.07 -34.16
N LYS A 332 25.83 81.59 -35.09
CA LYS A 332 25.89 81.27 -36.52
C LYS A 332 26.98 82.13 -37.17
N LEU A 333 28.04 81.49 -37.68
CA LEU A 333 28.86 81.95 -38.80
C LEU A 333 29.12 80.71 -39.67
N SER A 334 28.79 80.81 -40.96
CA SER A 334 28.94 79.76 -41.98
C SER A 334 30.39 79.63 -42.47
N PRO A 335 30.74 78.62 -43.28
CA PRO A 335 30.79 77.19 -42.97
C PRO A 335 32.19 76.61 -43.26
N THR A 336 32.60 75.55 -42.57
CA THR A 336 33.66 74.64 -43.07
C THR A 336 33.49 73.24 -42.51
N GLU A 337 33.98 72.29 -43.29
CA GLU A 337 33.52 70.92 -43.45
C GLU A 337 33.87 69.93 -42.33
N SER A 338 33.14 68.80 -42.37
CA SER A 338 33.43 67.48 -41.77
C SER A 338 33.08 67.33 -40.27
N LYS A 339 32.37 66.31 -39.77
CA LYS A 339 32.11 64.93 -40.20
C LYS A 339 30.71 64.52 -39.69
N LEU A 340 29.88 63.92 -40.54
CA LEU A 340 28.61 63.30 -40.14
C LEU A 340 28.87 61.90 -39.54
N ASP A 341 28.44 61.68 -38.30
CA ASP A 341 28.64 60.41 -37.59
C ASP A 341 27.58 59.37 -38.01
N ILE A 342 27.89 58.62 -39.07
CA ILE A 342 27.03 57.60 -39.69
C ILE A 342 26.68 56.45 -38.71
N GLN A 343 27.49 56.22 -37.68
CA GLN A 343 27.28 55.14 -36.69
C GLN A 343 26.12 55.42 -35.72
N ALA A 344 26.01 56.65 -35.21
CA ALA A 344 24.95 57.05 -34.28
C ALA A 344 23.55 57.02 -34.94
N ILE A 345 23.49 57.30 -36.25
CA ILE A 345 22.26 57.23 -37.05
C ILE A 345 21.87 55.77 -37.31
N LYS A 346 22.84 54.88 -37.62
CA LYS A 346 22.60 53.44 -37.76
C LYS A 346 22.08 52.80 -36.46
N ASP A 347 22.55 53.22 -35.29
CA ASP A 347 22.11 52.68 -34.01
C ASP A 347 20.71 53.17 -33.60
N LYS A 348 20.35 54.41 -33.95
CA LYS A 348 18.98 54.92 -33.79
C LYS A 348 17.98 54.18 -34.69
N VAL A 349 18.36 53.87 -35.94
CA VAL A 349 17.51 53.10 -36.85
C VAL A 349 17.37 51.64 -36.40
N LYS A 350 18.41 51.02 -35.83
CA LYS A 350 18.33 49.67 -35.23
C LYS A 350 17.43 49.62 -34.00
N LYS A 351 17.51 50.62 -33.10
CA LYS A 351 16.62 50.73 -31.92
C LYS A 351 15.16 51.00 -32.29
N ALA A 352 14.91 51.70 -33.39
CA ALA A 352 13.55 51.94 -33.88
C ALA A 352 12.93 50.68 -34.53
N LYS A 353 13.73 49.84 -35.18
CA LYS A 353 13.25 48.58 -35.80
C LYS A 353 12.90 47.47 -34.80
N THR A 354 13.41 47.50 -33.56
CA THR A 354 13.15 46.46 -32.54
C THR A 354 11.96 46.75 -31.63
N LYS A 355 11.39 47.96 -31.65
CA LYS A 355 10.10 48.26 -31.00
C LYS A 355 8.96 47.92 -31.95
N LYS A 356 8.50 46.66 -31.91
CA LYS A 356 7.19 46.31 -32.48
C LYS A 356 6.10 47.06 -31.71
N LEU A 357 5.45 47.98 -32.42
CA LEU A 357 4.16 48.55 -32.08
C LEU A 357 3.12 47.42 -31.99
N GLY A 358 2.38 47.35 -30.86
CA GLY A 358 1.17 46.52 -30.76
C GLY A 358 1.04 45.71 -29.47
N ALA A 359 0.63 46.37 -28.38
CA ALA A 359 -0.30 45.84 -27.37
C ALA A 359 -0.58 46.94 -26.32
N PRO A 360 -1.84 47.35 -26.08
CA PRO A 360 -2.16 48.28 -25.01
C PRO A 360 -1.96 47.61 -23.63
N PRO A 361 -1.47 48.34 -22.60
CA PRO A 361 -1.34 47.79 -21.25
C PRO A 361 -2.72 47.63 -20.60
N VAL A 362 -2.98 46.44 -20.07
CA VAL A 362 -4.16 46.11 -19.27
C VAL A 362 -4.09 46.87 -17.94
N ASN A 363 -5.07 47.76 -17.70
CA ASN A 363 -5.27 48.46 -16.44
C ASN A 363 -5.48 47.46 -15.30
N GLN A 364 -4.65 47.55 -14.26
CA GLN A 364 -4.85 46.86 -12.98
C GLN A 364 -5.62 47.80 -12.04
N THR A 365 -6.81 47.39 -11.61
CA THR A 365 -7.61 48.05 -10.59
C THR A 365 -6.98 47.89 -9.19
N PRO A 366 -6.96 48.95 -8.36
CA PRO A 366 -6.40 48.89 -7.00
C PRO A 366 -7.33 48.18 -5.99
N PRO A 367 -6.77 47.62 -4.90
CA PRO A 367 -7.50 46.80 -3.93
C PRO A 367 -8.33 47.64 -2.95
N THR A 368 -9.60 47.30 -2.80
CA THR A 368 -10.49 47.84 -1.76
C THR A 368 -10.20 47.22 -0.39
N SER A 369 -9.98 48.09 0.59
CA SER A 369 -9.80 47.83 2.01
C SER A 369 -11.09 47.43 2.72
N SER A 370 -10.92 46.53 3.68
CA SER A 370 -11.85 46.07 4.69
C SER A 370 -12.20 47.13 5.76
N THR A 371 -13.49 47.34 6.06
CA THR A 371 -14.04 47.62 7.42
C THR A 371 -15.57 47.76 7.41
N ASN A 372 -16.29 46.82 8.04
CA ASN A 372 -17.39 47.08 8.99
C ASN A 372 -18.14 45.79 9.36
N LYS A 373 -17.82 45.21 10.52
CA LYS A 373 -18.73 44.28 11.24
C LYS A 373 -19.23 44.98 12.49
N LYS A 374 -20.52 45.33 12.46
CA LYS A 374 -21.31 45.81 13.60
C LYS A 374 -21.37 44.73 14.69
N LYS A 375 -20.92 45.09 15.90
CA LYS A 375 -21.31 44.46 17.17
C LYS A 375 -22.81 44.74 17.42
N LYS A 376 -23.60 43.69 17.67
CA LYS A 376 -24.93 43.79 18.28
C LYS A 376 -24.87 43.10 19.65
N SER A 377 -25.04 43.90 20.70
CA SER A 377 -25.34 43.49 22.07
C SER A 377 -26.84 43.60 22.31
N LYS A 378 -27.44 42.59 22.94
CA LYS A 378 -28.70 42.59 23.72
C LYS A 378 -29.03 41.14 24.04
N ASN A 379 -29.58 40.75 25.18
CA ASN A 379 -29.56 41.25 26.56
C ASN A 379 -30.01 40.04 27.38
N LYS A 380 -29.58 39.94 28.63
CA LYS A 380 -30.28 39.11 29.62
C LYS A 380 -31.63 39.77 29.93
N GLY A 381 -32.66 38.94 29.99
CA GLY A 381 -33.91 39.11 30.72
C GLY A 381 -34.20 37.73 31.29
#